data_AF-A0A257JAA5-F1
#
_entry.id   AF-A0A257JAA5-F1
#
_cell.length_a   1.000
_cell.length_b   1.000
_cell.length_c   1.000
_cell.angle_alpha   90.00
_cell.angle_beta   90.00
_cell.angle_gamma   90.00
#
_symmetry.space_group_name_H-M   'P 1'
#
loop_
_entity.id
_entity.type
_entity.pdbx_description
1 polymer ?
#
loop_
_entity_poly.entity_id
_entity_poly.type
_entity_poly.pdbx_seq_one_letter_code
_entity_poly.pdbx_strand_id
1 'polypeptide(L)' 'CAEKATWMAGEGVQIFGGNGYINEYPLGRLWRDAKLYEIGAGTSEIRRMLIGRELFSETM' A
#
# COMPACT_ATOMS: atom_id res chain seq x y z
N CYS A 1 -6.36 -1.91 -3.16
CA CYS A 1 -5.26 -2.85 -3.47
C CYS A 1 -3.91 -2.42 -2.88
N ALA A 2 -3.51 -1.15 -2.99
CA ALA A 2 -2.21 -0.67 -2.48
C ALA A 2 -1.97 -0.98 -0.99
N GLU A 3 -2.88 -0.55 -0.10
CA GLU A 3 -2.73 -0.79 1.35
C GLU A 3 -2.61 -2.27 1.72
N LYS A 4 -3.35 -3.14 1.00
CA LYS A 4 -3.26 -4.59 1.23
C LYS A 4 -1.93 -5.17 0.74
N ALA A 5 -1.37 -4.66 -0.34
CA ALA A 5 -0.06 -5.06 -0.84
C ALA A 5 1.05 -4.68 0.14
N THR A 6 1.00 -3.45 0.70
CA THR A 6 1.93 -3.00 1.74
C THR A 6 1.84 -3.89 2.98
N TRP A 7 0.62 -4.22 3.42
CA TRP A 7 0.42 -5.11 4.56
C TRP A 7 0.99 -6.50 4.30
N MET A 8 0.64 -7.14 3.18
CA MET A 8 1.16 -8.47 2.81
C MET A 8 2.69 -8.50 2.72
N ALA A 9 3.30 -7.49 2.09
CA ALA A 9 4.75 -7.40 2.01
C ALA A 9 5.39 -7.18 3.40
N GLY A 10 4.72 -6.44 4.29
CA GLY A 10 5.15 -6.22 5.67
C GLY A 10 5.13 -7.51 6.49
N GLU A 11 4.05 -8.29 6.41
CA GLU A 11 3.98 -9.62 7.01
C GLU A 11 5.11 -10.53 6.48
N GLY A 12 5.39 -10.44 5.18
CA GLY A 12 6.55 -11.12 4.58
C GLY A 12 7.87 -10.71 5.23
N VAL A 13 8.14 -9.42 5.38
CA VAL A 13 9.35 -8.92 6.04
C VAL A 13 9.46 -9.48 7.46
N GLN A 14 8.36 -9.52 8.21
CA GLN A 14 8.33 -10.09 9.55
C GLN A 14 8.67 -11.60 9.55
N ILE A 15 8.13 -12.37 8.61
CA ILE A 15 8.41 -13.82 8.47
C ILE A 15 9.89 -14.06 8.14
N PHE A 16 10.49 -13.24 7.28
CA PHE A 16 11.89 -13.36 6.88
C PHE A 16 12.87 -12.80 7.94
N GLY A 17 12.36 -12.10 8.96
CA GLY A 17 13.18 -11.46 9.98
C GLY A 17 14.18 -10.48 9.36
N GLY A 18 15.44 -10.51 9.83
CA GLY A 18 16.51 -9.65 9.32
C GLY A 18 16.75 -9.79 7.81
N ASN A 19 16.51 -10.98 7.25
CA ASN A 19 16.67 -11.22 5.82
C ASN A 19 15.63 -10.49 4.96
N GLY A 20 14.50 -10.07 5.55
CA GLY A 20 13.50 -9.25 4.86
C GLY A 20 13.95 -7.81 4.59
N TYR A 21 15.00 -7.35 5.29
CA TYR A 21 15.52 -5.98 5.19
C TYR A 21 16.75 -5.85 4.29
N ILE A 22 17.45 -6.94 3.99
CA ILE A 22 18.65 -6.95 3.14
C ILE A 22 18.31 -7.13 1.67
N ASN A 23 19.23 -6.75 0.78
CA ASN A 23 19.01 -6.77 -0.67
C ASN A 23 19.29 -8.14 -1.33
N GLU A 24 19.59 -9.18 -0.55
CA GLU A 24 19.71 -10.55 -1.08
C GLU A 24 18.36 -11.15 -1.46
N TYR A 25 17.28 -10.68 -0.81
CA TYR A 25 15.91 -11.06 -1.12
C TYR A 25 15.14 -9.86 -1.69
N PRO A 26 14.22 -10.07 -2.65
CA PRO A 26 13.47 -8.96 -3.27
C PRO A 26 12.48 -8.29 -2.30
N LEU A 27 12.25 -8.88 -1.11
CA LEU A 27 11.17 -8.54 -0.21
C LEU A 27 11.22 -7.08 0.27
N GLY A 28 12.39 -6.58 0.66
CA GLY A 28 12.55 -5.18 1.06
C GLY A 28 12.25 -4.21 -0.09
N ARG A 29 12.58 -4.57 -1.35
CA ARG A 29 12.20 -3.78 -2.54
C ARG A 29 10.69 -3.83 -2.76
N LEU A 30 10.08 -5.01 -2.68
CA LEU A 30 8.63 -5.18 -2.88
C LEU A 30 7.81 -4.40 -1.85
N TRP A 31 8.23 -4.35 -0.59
CA TRP A 31 7.54 -3.56 0.43
C TRP A 31 7.62 -2.05 0.14
N ARG A 32 8.78 -1.54 -0.28
CA ARG A 32 8.95 -0.13 -0.67
C ARG A 32 8.14 0.22 -1.91
N ASP A 33 8.15 -0.63 -2.93
CA ASP A 33 7.36 -0.46 -4.15
C ASP A 33 5.85 -0.45 -3.82
N ALA A 34 5.40 -1.37 -2.95
CA ALA A 34 4.01 -1.43 -2.50
C ALA A 34 3.57 -0.14 -1.81
N LYS A 35 4.41 0.39 -0.90
CA LYS A 35 4.12 1.62 -0.17
C LYS A 35 3.96 2.83 -1.10
N LEU A 36 4.73 2.88 -2.19
CA LEU A 36 4.63 3.96 -3.15
C LEU A 36 3.23 4.05 -3.77
N TYR A 37 2.52 2.94 -3.97
CA TYR A 37 1.17 2.95 -4.54
C TYR A 37 0.08 3.55 -3.63
N GLU A 38 0.35 3.73 -2.33
CA GLU A 38 -0.57 4.43 -1.43
C GLU A 38 -0.47 5.95 -1.56
N ILE A 39 0.62 6.45 -2.14
CA ILE A 39 0.94 7.88 -2.21
C ILE A 39 0.95 8.36 -3.67
N GLY A 40 1.59 7.56 -4.54
CA GLY A 40 1.74 7.82 -5.96
C GLY A 40 0.39 7.85 -6.68
N ALA A 41 0.29 8.71 -7.69
CA ALA A 41 -0.92 8.94 -8.48
C ALA A 41 -2.16 9.34 -7.64
N GLY A 42 -1.93 9.95 -6.47
CA GLY A 42 -2.98 10.41 -5.55
C GLY A 42 -3.09 9.51 -4.33
N THR A 43 -3.04 10.12 -3.15
CA THR A 43 -3.00 9.40 -1.88
C THR A 43 -4.29 8.61 -1.62
N SER A 44 -4.18 7.56 -0.80
CA SER A 44 -5.33 6.79 -0.34
C SER A 44 -6.43 7.67 0.28
N GLU A 45 -6.07 8.70 1.04
CA GLU A 45 -7.02 9.63 1.68
C GLU A 45 -7.82 10.42 0.65
N ILE A 46 -7.14 10.99 -0.36
CA ILE A 46 -7.80 11.76 -1.42
C ILE A 46 -8.74 10.85 -2.21
N ARG A 47 -8.33 9.62 -2.49
CA ARG A 47 -9.18 8.66 -3.21
C ARG A 47 -10.42 8.29 -2.40
N ARG A 48 -10.28 8.08 -1.09
CA ARG A 48 -11.42 7.83 -0.18
C ARG A 48 -12.36 9.03 -0.10
N MET A 49 -11.83 10.26 -0.04
CA MET A 49 -12.62 11.48 -0.07
C MET A 49 -13.43 11.60 -1.36
N LEU A 50 -12.80 11.37 -2.52
CA LEU A 50 -13.46 11.41 -3.82
C LEU A 50 -14.60 10.39 -3.90
N ILE A 51 -14.36 9.14 -3.48
CA ILE A 51 -15.40 8.11 -3.43
C ILE A 51 -16.57 8.57 -2.54
N GLY A 52 -16.29 9.08 -1.34
CA GLY A 52 -17.33 9.56 -0.43
C GLY A 52 -18.16 10.71 -1.01
N ARG A 53 -17.51 11.63 -1.74
CA ARG A 53 -18.18 12.73 -2.42
C ARG A 53 -19.09 12.25 -3.56
N GLU A 54 -18.60 11.34 -4.41
CA GLU A 54 -19.39 10.81 -5.52
C GLU A 54 -20.59 10.01 -5.01
N LEU A 55 -20.41 9.15 -4.00
CA LEU A 55 -21.51 8.42 -3.37
C LEU A 55 -22.59 9.36 -2.81
N PHE A 56 -22.20 10.47 -2.19
CA PHE A 56 -23.15 11.47 -1.69
C PHE A 56 -23.91 12.17 -2.82
N SER A 57 -23.24 12.43 -3.95
CA SER A 57 -23.85 13.04 -5.13
C SER A 57 -24.82 12.12 -5.87
N GLU A 58 -24.61 10.80 -5.83
CA GLU A 58 -25.53 9.81 -6.45
C GLU A 58 -26.75 9.51 -5.57
N THR A 59 -26.62 9.70 -4.26
CA THR A 59 -27.69 9.36 -3.29
C THR A 59 -28.69 10.50 -3.09
N MET A 60 -28.30 11.76 -3.32
CA MET A 60 -29.21 12.92 -3.33
C MET A 60 -29.81 13.14 -4.71
#